data_AF-A0A1V0ELV2-F1
#
_entry.id   AF-A0A1V0ELV2-F1
#
_cell.length_a   1.000
_cell.length_b   1.000
_cell.length_c   1.000
_cell.angle_alpha   90.00
_cell.angle_beta   90.00
_cell.angle_gamma   90.00
#
_symmetry.space_group_name_H-M   'P 1'
#
loop_
_entity.id
_entity.type
_entity.pdbx_description
1 polymer ?
#
loop_
_entity_poly.entity_id
_entity_poly.type
_entity_poly.pdbx_seq_one_letter_code
_entity_poly.pdbx_strand_id
1 'polypeptide(L)'
;KDLILEMLYMNKFNLIMFMLFVVSTSLTVMYSFRLVYYSLTGSVNMFSYHPMNDNSWVMLKSMSGLLFMAVIGGSMLMWLLFPNPYLICLPISLKLLTLFICIIGGVLGYMISFVNLFYFNKSLYYMKISWFLGSMWFMPMLSTIGMVLYPLKLGKSLMKYLDQ
;
A
#
# COMPACT_ATOMS: atom_id res chain seq x y z
N LYS A 1 13.98 2.77 -3.27
CA LYS A 1 12.80 2.98 -4.15
C LYS A 1 13.09 4.08 -5.17
N ASP A 2 13.63 5.21 -4.74
CA ASP A 2 13.93 6.35 -5.63
C ASP A 2 14.86 5.97 -6.79
N LEU A 3 15.93 5.22 -6.53
CA LEU A 3 16.84 4.72 -7.58
C LEU A 3 16.10 3.90 -8.66
N ILE A 4 15.07 3.13 -8.31
CA ILE A 4 14.27 2.37 -9.27
C ILE A 4 13.45 3.33 -10.13
N LEU A 5 12.81 4.34 -9.53
CA LEU A 5 12.03 5.34 -10.27
C LEU A 5 12.90 6.18 -11.20
N GLU A 6 14.11 6.57 -10.76
CA GLU A 6 15.05 7.30 -11.59
C GLU A 6 15.54 6.47 -12.78
N MET A 7 15.83 5.18 -12.58
CA MET A 7 16.14 4.25 -13.68
C MET A 7 14.96 4.08 -14.64
N LEU A 8 13.72 4.10 -14.13
CA LEU A 8 12.54 4.08 -14.98
C LEU A 8 12.40 5.36 -15.81
N TYR A 9 12.70 6.54 -15.24
CA TYR A 9 12.62 7.81 -15.98
C TYR A 9 13.69 7.94 -17.06
N MET A 10 14.86 7.33 -16.86
CA MET A 10 15.92 7.30 -17.88
C MET A 10 15.56 6.43 -19.09
N ASN A 11 14.77 5.38 -18.86
CA ASN A 11 14.39 4.45 -19.90
C ASN A 11 13.21 5.00 -20.72
N LYS A 12 13.20 4.67 -22.02
CA LYS A 12 12.11 5.04 -22.93
C LYS A 12 10.87 4.17 -22.69
N PHE A 13 10.13 4.43 -21.62
CA PHE A 13 8.82 3.81 -21.39
C PHE A 13 7.69 4.54 -22.11
N ASN A 14 6.60 3.82 -22.36
CA ASN A 14 5.36 4.40 -22.84
C ASN A 14 4.79 5.37 -21.77
N LEU A 15 4.14 6.45 -22.21
CA LEU A 15 3.55 7.47 -21.33
C LEU A 15 2.59 6.86 -20.30
N ILE A 16 1.83 5.84 -20.69
CA ILE A 16 0.91 5.12 -19.80
C ILE A 16 1.66 4.51 -18.61
N MET A 17 2.79 3.84 -18.85
CA MET A 17 3.59 3.23 -17.80
C MET A 17 4.16 4.28 -16.85
N PHE A 18 4.67 5.38 -17.41
CA PHE A 18 5.15 6.51 -16.63
C PHE A 18 4.07 7.05 -15.68
N MET A 19 2.86 7.28 -16.20
CA MET A 19 1.74 7.79 -15.40
C MET A 19 1.31 6.80 -14.30
N LEU A 20 1.28 5.49 -14.58
CA LEU A 20 0.95 4.48 -13.59
C LEU A 20 1.95 4.45 -12.42
N PHE A 21 3.25 4.58 -12.68
CA PHE A 21 4.27 4.64 -11.62
C PHE A 21 4.18 5.93 -10.79
N VAL A 22 3.94 7.08 -11.44
CA VAL A 22 3.76 8.35 -10.73
C VAL A 22 2.50 8.34 -9.85
N VAL A 23 1.38 7.84 -10.37
CA VAL A 23 0.13 7.79 -9.59
C VAL A 23 0.22 6.76 -8.47
N SER A 24 0.78 5.57 -8.73
CA SER A 24 0.93 4.55 -7.67
C SER A 24 1.83 5.03 -6.53
N THR A 25 2.94 5.71 -6.83
CA THR A 25 3.79 6.32 -5.79
C THR A 25 3.03 7.35 -4.96
N SER A 26 2.26 8.27 -5.59
CA SER A 26 1.43 9.22 -4.86
C SER A 26 0.39 8.55 -3.95
N LEU A 27 -0.26 7.47 -4.42
CA LEU A 27 -1.30 6.76 -3.69
C LEU A 27 -0.73 5.99 -2.49
N THR A 28 0.49 5.44 -2.61
CA THR A 28 1.15 4.79 -1.46
C THR A 28 1.40 5.76 -0.33
N VAL A 29 1.80 7.00 -0.64
CA VAL A 29 2.01 8.04 0.36
C VAL A 29 0.68 8.46 0.99
N MET A 30 -0.37 8.68 0.18
CA MET A 30 -1.71 8.98 0.68
C MET A 30 -2.23 7.91 1.64
N TYR A 31 -2.00 6.63 1.33
CA TYR A 31 -2.41 5.51 2.19
C TYR A 31 -1.67 5.50 3.53
N SER A 32 -0.35 5.72 3.53
CA SER A 32 0.44 5.79 4.77
C SER A 32 -0.02 6.94 5.67
N PHE A 33 -0.25 8.14 5.12
CA PHE A 33 -0.73 9.28 5.91
C PHE A 33 -2.16 9.08 6.41
N ARG A 34 -3.04 8.46 5.62
CA ARG A 34 -4.38 8.06 6.08
C ARG A 34 -4.30 7.12 7.28
N LEU A 35 -3.39 6.14 7.27
CA LEU A 35 -3.20 5.22 8.38
C LEU A 35 -2.75 5.97 9.64
N VAL A 36 -1.73 6.84 9.52
CA VAL A 36 -1.25 7.68 10.62
C VAL A 36 -2.37 8.54 11.20
N TYR A 37 -3.24 9.09 10.34
CA TYR A 37 -4.36 9.90 10.80
C TYR A 37 -5.33 9.10 11.67
N TYR A 38 -5.77 7.93 11.21
CA TYR A 38 -6.78 7.15 11.94
C TYR A 38 -6.23 6.43 13.17
N SER A 39 -4.93 6.10 13.22
CA SER A 39 -4.36 5.38 14.36
C SER A 39 -3.73 6.27 15.43
N LEU A 40 -3.07 7.37 15.03
CA LEU A 40 -2.24 8.16 15.95
C LEU A 40 -2.78 9.57 16.20
N THR A 41 -3.17 10.30 15.16
CA THR A 41 -3.50 11.74 15.32
C THR A 41 -5.00 12.02 15.50
N GLY A 42 -5.86 11.10 15.08
CA GLY A 42 -7.32 11.25 15.15
C GLY A 42 -7.89 11.09 16.55
N SER A 43 -9.19 11.32 16.69
CA SER A 43 -9.91 11.04 17.93
C SER A 43 -9.90 9.55 18.26
N VAL A 44 -9.76 9.22 19.54
CA VAL A 44 -9.78 7.84 20.02
C VAL A 44 -11.21 7.29 19.87
N ASN A 45 -11.44 6.52 18.82
CA ASN A 45 -12.72 5.86 18.55
C ASN A 45 -12.82 4.47 19.22
N MET A 46 -12.27 4.34 20.43
CA MET A 46 -12.30 3.10 21.21
C MET A 46 -13.41 3.14 22.26
N PHE A 47 -13.88 1.97 22.70
CA PHE A 47 -14.76 1.88 23.86
C PHE A 47 -14.06 2.43 25.11
N SER A 48 -14.83 3.04 26.01
CA SER A 48 -14.33 3.67 27.24
C SER A 48 -13.55 2.73 28.15
N TYR A 49 -13.78 1.41 28.06
CA TYR A 49 -13.09 0.38 28.84
C TYR A 49 -11.98 -0.34 28.06
N HIS A 50 -11.32 0.31 27.11
CA HIS A 50 -10.21 -0.32 26.40
C HIS A 50 -8.92 -0.35 27.26
N PRO A 51 -8.38 -1.53 27.64
CA PRO A 51 -7.11 -1.61 28.34
C PRO A 51 -5.95 -1.34 27.37
N MET A 52 -5.46 -0.10 27.33
CA MET A 52 -4.22 0.24 26.61
C MET A 52 -3.03 -0.03 27.54
N ASN A 53 -2.27 -1.09 27.28
CA ASN A 53 -1.06 -1.41 28.03
C ASN A 53 0.04 -1.94 27.10
N ASP A 54 1.09 -1.13 26.91
CA ASP A 54 2.23 -1.45 26.04
C ASP A 54 3.48 -1.95 26.81
N ASN A 55 3.34 -2.27 28.10
CA ASN A 55 4.48 -2.53 28.99
C ASN A 55 5.17 -3.91 28.81
N SER A 56 4.85 -4.66 27.75
CA SER A 56 5.46 -5.97 27.53
C SER A 56 6.89 -5.83 26.98
N TRP A 57 7.88 -6.08 27.82
CA TRP A 57 9.30 -6.00 27.48
C TRP A 57 9.69 -6.82 26.24
N VAL A 58 9.05 -7.97 26.04
CA VAL A 58 9.31 -8.83 24.87
C VAL A 58 8.92 -8.13 23.56
N MET A 59 7.78 -7.44 23.53
CA MET A 59 7.31 -6.70 22.37
C MET A 59 8.15 -5.45 22.11
N LEU A 60 8.49 -4.69 23.15
CA LEU A 60 9.32 -3.49 23.00
C LEU A 60 10.73 -3.84 22.49
N LYS A 61 11.31 -4.96 22.95
CA LYS A 61 12.61 -5.43 22.48
C LYS A 61 12.59 -5.85 21.02
N SER A 62 11.52 -6.51 20.55
CA SER A 62 11.42 -6.91 19.13
C SER A 62 11.16 -5.72 18.21
N MET A 63 10.28 -4.80 18.60
CA MET A 63 10.00 -3.58 17.83
C MET A 63 11.25 -2.69 17.70
N SER A 64 12.01 -2.48 18.79
CA SER A 64 13.25 -1.71 18.74
C SER A 64 14.30 -2.33 17.83
N GLY A 65 14.49 -3.65 17.88
CA GLY A 65 15.40 -4.36 16.96
C GLY A 65 15.02 -4.18 15.49
N LEU A 66 13.73 -4.26 15.16
CA LEU A 66 13.23 -4.03 13.80
C LEU A 66 13.45 -2.57 13.34
N LEU A 67 13.25 -1.59 14.23
CA LEU A 67 13.50 -0.18 13.92
C LEU A 67 14.96 0.09 13.56
N PHE A 68 15.91 -0.46 14.32
CA PHE A 68 17.34 -0.31 14.00
C PHE A 68 17.69 -0.90 12.63
N MET A 69 17.17 -2.10 12.34
CA MET A 69 17.42 -2.75 11.05
C MET A 69 16.76 -2.00 9.88
N ALA A 70 15.59 -1.40 10.08
CA ALA A 70 14.91 -0.64 9.03
C ALA A 70 15.70 0.62 8.61
N VAL A 71 16.34 1.30 9.56
CA VAL A 71 17.14 2.51 9.29
C VAL A 71 18.49 2.15 8.64
N ILE A 72 19.21 1.20 9.24
CA ILE A 72 20.59 0.91 8.84
C ILE A 72 20.64 -0.08 7.66
N GLY A 73 19.78 -1.10 7.69
CA GLY A 73 19.81 -2.22 6.76
C GLY A 73 19.66 -1.83 5.30
N GLY A 74 18.86 -0.81 4.99
CA GLY A 74 18.72 -0.32 3.62
C GLY A 74 20.04 0.21 3.03
N SER A 75 20.80 0.98 3.82
CA SER A 75 22.09 1.53 3.40
C SER A 75 23.17 0.45 3.27
N MET A 76 23.24 -0.47 4.25
CA MET A 76 24.19 -1.58 4.22
C MET A 76 23.96 -2.50 3.02
N LEU A 77 22.69 -2.84 2.74
CA LEU A 77 22.35 -3.69 1.59
C LEU A 77 22.66 -3.01 0.26
N MET A 78 22.48 -1.69 0.16
CA MET A 78 22.79 -0.96 -1.08
C MET A 78 24.28 -1.08 -1.43
N TRP A 79 25.17 -0.92 -0.45
CA TRP A 79 26.62 -1.04 -0.67
C TRP A 79 27.06 -2.48 -0.98
N LEU A 80 26.41 -3.49 -0.37
CA LEU A 80 26.75 -4.89 -0.60
C LEU A 80 26.25 -5.41 -1.95
N LEU A 81 25.01 -5.07 -2.33
CA LEU A 81 24.36 -5.63 -3.53
C LEU A 81 24.74 -4.92 -4.83
N PHE A 82 25.08 -3.63 -4.76
CA PHE A 82 25.38 -2.82 -5.95
C PHE A 82 26.79 -2.23 -5.87
N PRO A 83 27.83 -3.03 -6.13
CA PRO A 83 29.22 -2.55 -6.12
C PRO A 83 29.51 -1.53 -7.23
N ASN A 84 28.77 -1.58 -8.34
CA ASN A 84 28.91 -0.65 -9.46
C ASN A 84 27.69 0.30 -9.53
N PRO A 85 27.83 1.58 -9.15
CA PRO A 85 26.74 2.55 -9.29
C PRO A 85 26.52 2.91 -10.76
N TYR A 86 25.30 2.73 -11.27
CA TYR A 86 24.89 3.28 -12.57
C TYR A 86 24.67 4.78 -12.45
N LEU A 87 25.25 5.55 -13.37
CA LEU A 87 25.10 7.01 -13.41
C LEU A 87 23.80 7.39 -14.14
N ILE A 88 22.91 8.09 -13.43
CA ILE A 88 21.59 8.49 -13.92
C ILE A 88 21.62 9.97 -14.30
N CYS A 89 21.68 10.28 -15.60
CA CYS A 89 21.65 11.63 -16.17
C CYS A 89 20.21 12.09 -16.50
N LEU A 90 19.48 12.61 -15.52
CA LEU A 90 18.15 13.22 -15.73
C LEU A 90 18.19 14.75 -15.70
N PRO A 91 17.32 15.45 -16.44
CA PRO A 91 17.08 16.87 -16.22
C PRO A 91 16.53 17.09 -14.79
N ILE A 92 16.83 18.26 -14.21
CA ILE A 92 16.54 18.56 -12.81
C ILE A 92 15.05 18.39 -12.44
N SER A 93 14.15 18.67 -13.38
CA SER A 93 12.70 18.51 -13.20
C SER A 93 12.29 17.07 -12.93
N LEU A 94 12.84 16.11 -13.68
CA LEU A 94 12.55 14.68 -13.51
C LEU A 94 13.22 14.12 -12.25
N LYS A 95 14.39 14.63 -11.88
CA LYS A 95 15.09 14.21 -10.67
C LYS A 95 14.33 14.58 -9.39
N LEU A 96 13.74 15.77 -9.34
CA LEU A 96 12.97 16.24 -8.18
C LEU A 96 11.50 15.78 -8.20
N LEU A 97 11.04 15.19 -9.29
CA LEU A 97 9.64 14.81 -9.48
C LEU A 97 9.12 13.89 -8.37
N THR A 98 9.89 12.86 -8.00
CA THR A 98 9.51 11.89 -6.96
C THR A 98 9.26 12.57 -5.61
N LEU A 99 10.12 13.51 -5.24
CA LEU A 99 10.00 14.26 -4.00
C LEU A 99 8.75 15.14 -4.00
N PHE A 100 8.47 15.85 -5.10
CA PHE A 100 7.25 16.65 -5.22
C PHE A 100 5.99 15.80 -5.13
N ILE A 101 5.96 14.64 -5.79
CA ILE A 101 4.83 13.71 -5.72
C ILE A 101 4.61 13.24 -4.27
N CYS A 102 5.67 12.92 -3.54
CA CYS A 102 5.58 12.52 -2.14
C CYS A 102 5.00 13.63 -1.25
N ILE A 103 5.45 14.88 -1.42
CA ILE A 103 4.94 16.01 -0.63
C ILE A 103 3.46 16.25 -0.94
N ILE A 104 3.10 16.32 -2.22
CA ILE A 104 1.72 16.54 -2.66
C ILE A 104 0.82 15.39 -2.18
N GLY A 105 1.27 14.14 -2.35
CA GLY A 105 0.53 12.96 -1.90
C GLY A 105 0.31 12.94 -0.39
N GLY A 106 1.31 13.34 0.40
CA GLY A 106 1.19 13.40 1.86
C GLY A 106 0.20 14.47 2.31
N VAL A 107 0.30 15.68 1.77
CA VAL A 107 -0.62 16.79 2.08
C VAL A 107 -2.05 16.44 1.68
N LEU A 108 -2.25 15.94 0.45
CA LEU A 108 -3.57 15.52 -0.01
C LEU A 108 -4.14 14.38 0.83
N GLY A 109 -3.31 13.37 1.14
CA GLY A 109 -3.73 12.22 1.96
C GLY A 109 -4.23 12.66 3.34
N TYR A 110 -3.50 13.55 4.00
CA TYR A 110 -3.87 14.08 5.30
C TYR A 110 -5.15 14.94 5.24
N MET A 111 -5.26 15.83 4.24
CA MET A 111 -6.45 16.67 4.05
C MET A 111 -7.70 15.86 3.73
N ILE A 112 -7.59 14.75 2.98
CA ILE A 112 -8.70 13.85 2.70
C ILE A 112 -9.17 13.13 3.98
N SER A 113 -8.25 12.76 4.86
CA SER A 113 -8.60 12.09 6.13
C SER A 113 -9.16 13.04 7.18
N PHE A 114 -8.88 14.35 7.08
CA PHE A 114 -9.40 15.37 7.99
C PHE A 114 -10.89 15.63 7.74
N VAL A 115 -11.75 14.79 8.32
CA VAL A 115 -13.21 14.90 8.24
C VAL A 115 -13.76 15.26 9.61
N ASN A 116 -14.47 16.39 9.68
CA ASN A 116 -15.20 16.82 10.87
C ASN A 116 -16.68 16.41 10.84
N LEU A 117 -17.36 16.52 11.99
CA LEU A 117 -18.74 16.06 12.23
C LEU A 117 -19.83 16.60 11.29
N PHE A 118 -19.57 17.70 10.57
CA PHE A 118 -20.54 18.33 9.66
C PHE A 118 -20.27 18.10 8.17
N TYR A 119 -19.31 17.25 7.80
CA TYR A 119 -19.07 16.92 6.39
C TYR A 119 -20.04 15.85 5.90
N PHE A 120 -20.59 16.04 4.69
CA PHE A 120 -21.31 14.98 3.98
C PHE A 120 -20.36 13.81 3.69
N ASN A 121 -20.76 12.61 4.14
CA ASN A 121 -20.01 11.37 3.89
C ASN A 121 -20.00 11.05 2.38
N LYS A 122 -18.94 11.47 1.69
CA LYS A 122 -18.77 11.23 0.25
C LYS A 122 -18.77 9.74 -0.11
N SER A 123 -18.31 8.87 0.78
CA SER A 123 -18.38 7.41 0.60
C SER A 123 -19.82 6.89 0.53
N LEU A 124 -20.70 7.40 1.40
CA LEU A 124 -22.12 7.04 1.40
C LEU A 124 -22.86 7.59 0.16
N TYR A 125 -22.40 8.70 -0.41
CA TYR A 125 -22.96 9.20 -1.66
C TYR A 125 -22.54 8.35 -2.88
N TYR A 126 -21.29 7.89 -2.91
CA TYR A 126 -20.74 7.06 -3.99
C TYR A 126 -20.61 5.58 -3.62
N MET A 127 -21.63 5.00 -2.98
CA MET A 127 -21.57 3.65 -2.41
C MET A 127 -21.17 2.55 -3.40
N LYS A 128 -21.63 2.61 -4.66
CA LYS A 128 -21.29 1.61 -5.67
C LYS A 128 -19.78 1.57 -5.94
N ILE A 129 -19.16 2.74 -6.04
CA ILE A 129 -17.73 2.87 -6.34
C ILE A 129 -16.91 2.51 -5.10
N SER A 130 -17.31 2.97 -3.91
CA SER A 130 -16.59 2.62 -2.68
C SER A 130 -16.66 1.13 -2.38
N TRP A 131 -17.79 0.48 -2.65
CA TRP A 131 -17.95 -0.96 -2.48
C TRP A 131 -17.07 -1.75 -3.45
N PHE A 132 -17.02 -1.35 -4.73
CA PHE A 132 -16.15 -1.97 -5.75
C PHE A 132 -14.66 -1.85 -5.43
N LEU A 133 -14.21 -0.67 -5.01
CA LEU A 133 -12.80 -0.46 -4.63
C LEU A 133 -12.46 -1.18 -3.32
N GLY A 134 -13.39 -1.20 -2.35
CA GLY A 134 -13.22 -1.89 -1.07
C GLY A 134 -13.16 -3.41 -1.17
N SER A 135 -13.87 -4.01 -2.14
CA SER A 135 -13.85 -5.45 -2.40
C SER A 135 -12.63 -5.94 -3.21
N MET A 136 -11.59 -5.09 -3.36
CA MET A 136 -10.43 -5.35 -4.23
C MET A 136 -10.85 -5.74 -5.66
N TRP A 137 -11.74 -4.95 -6.27
CA TRP A 137 -12.28 -5.22 -7.61
C TRP A 137 -12.92 -6.61 -7.74
N PHE A 138 -13.51 -7.13 -6.65
CA PHE A 138 -14.05 -8.48 -6.54
C PHE A 138 -13.07 -9.62 -6.87
N MET A 139 -11.76 -9.35 -6.88
CA MET A 139 -10.77 -10.38 -7.19
C MET A 139 -10.87 -11.61 -6.28
N PRO A 140 -11.02 -11.47 -4.94
CA PRO A 140 -11.18 -12.62 -4.07
C PRO A 140 -12.39 -13.50 -4.44
N MET A 141 -13.51 -12.89 -4.82
CA MET A 141 -14.72 -13.63 -5.22
C MET A 141 -14.52 -14.35 -6.55
N LEU A 142 -13.89 -13.69 -7.52
CA LEU A 142 -13.59 -14.30 -8.83
C LEU A 142 -12.60 -15.46 -8.69
N SER A 143 -11.55 -15.29 -7.89
CA SER A 143 -10.50 -16.30 -7.72
C SER A 143 -10.96 -17.49 -6.86
N THR A 144 -11.85 -17.28 -5.89
CA THR A 144 -12.31 -18.38 -5.01
C THR A 144 -13.53 -19.09 -5.58
N ILE A 145 -14.65 -18.39 -5.79
CA ILE A 145 -15.92 -19.03 -6.18
C ILE A 145 -15.84 -19.59 -7.60
N GLY A 146 -15.26 -18.82 -8.53
CA GLY A 146 -15.12 -19.23 -9.93
C GLY A 146 -14.21 -20.44 -10.11
N MET A 147 -13.06 -20.47 -9.42
CA MET A 147 -12.10 -21.57 -9.58
C MET A 147 -12.45 -22.81 -8.77
N VAL A 148 -13.09 -22.70 -7.61
CA VAL A 148 -13.39 -23.85 -6.74
C VAL A 148 -14.53 -24.73 -7.28
N LEU A 149 -15.45 -24.16 -8.07
CA LEU A 149 -16.59 -24.92 -8.63
C LEU A 149 -16.16 -26.02 -9.62
N TYR A 150 -15.14 -25.77 -10.44
CA TYR A 150 -14.64 -26.74 -11.42
C TYR A 150 -14.06 -28.03 -10.80
N PRO A 151 -13.09 -27.98 -9.88
CA PRO A 151 -12.56 -29.18 -9.22
C PRO A 151 -13.63 -29.89 -8.37
N LEU A 152 -14.55 -29.16 -7.72
CA LEU A 152 -15.63 -29.79 -6.96
C LEU A 152 -16.61 -30.58 -7.85
N LYS A 153 -16.99 -30.02 -9.01
CA LYS A 153 -17.87 -30.71 -9.95
C LYS A 153 -17.20 -31.94 -10.55
N LEU A 154 -15.90 -31.84 -10.87
CA LEU A 154 -15.09 -32.97 -11.34
C LEU A 154 -14.96 -34.06 -10.25
N GLY A 155 -14.66 -33.67 -9.01
CA GLY A 155 -14.62 -34.60 -7.88
C GLY A 155 -15.93 -35.36 -7.68
N LYS A 156 -17.07 -34.67 -7.79
CA LYS A 156 -18.39 -35.30 -7.73
C LYS A 156 -18.64 -36.29 -8.87
N SER A 157 -18.21 -35.99 -10.10
CA SER A 157 -18.32 -36.95 -11.21
C SER A 157 -17.41 -38.16 -10.99
N LEU A 158 -16.18 -37.96 -10.54
CA LEU A 158 -15.24 -39.06 -10.29
C LEU A 158 -15.78 -40.02 -9.23
N MET A 159 -16.25 -39.51 -8.08
CA MET A 159 -16.86 -40.37 -7.05
C MET A 159 -18.06 -41.17 -7.56
N LYS A 160 -18.86 -40.60 -8.47
CA LYS A 160 -20.05 -41.29 -9.01
C LYS A 160 -19.74 -42.36 -10.05
N TYR A 161 -18.65 -42.20 -10.81
CA TYR A 161 -18.32 -43.09 -11.92
C TYR A 161 -17.20 -44.08 -11.60
N LEU A 162 -16.38 -43.81 -10.58
CA LEU A 162 -15.25 -44.67 -10.18
C LEU A 162 -15.48 -45.39 -8.84
N ASP A 163 -16.14 -44.74 -7.88
CA ASP A 163 -16.29 -45.29 -6.51
C ASP A 163 -17.69 -45.88 -6.21
N GLN A 164 -18.66 -45.75 -7.12
CA GLN A 164 -19.96 -46.44 -7.08
C GLN A 164 -20.04 -47.56 -8.12
#